data_AF-A0A382G2B4-F1
#
_entry.id   AF-A0A382G2B4-F1
#
_cell.length_a   1.000
_cell.length_b   1.000
_cell.length_c   1.000
_cell.angle_alpha   90.00
_cell.angle_beta   90.00
_cell.angle_gamma   90.00
#
_symmetry.space_group_name_H-M   'P 1'
#
loop_
_entity.id
_entity.type
_entity.pdbx_description
1 polymer ?
#
loop_
_entity_poly.entity_id
_entity_poly.type
_entity_poly.pdbx_seq_one_letter_code
_entity_poly.pdbx_strand_id
1 'polypeptide(L)' 'DLIRTKVNLVPESVTEIRVVDIVGLDKQADGGTHVSSTGQVGRMEVTKTESKGKGFKRIRFLVTDP' A
#
# COMPACT_ATOMS: atom_id res chain seq x y z
N ASP A 1 -4.05 12.44 10.17
CA ASP A 1 -4.01 12.52 8.70
C ASP A 1 -3.13 11.43 8.11
N LEU A 2 -3.77 10.46 7.44
CA LEU A 2 -3.13 9.29 6.83
C LEU A 2 -2.82 9.47 5.34
N ILE A 3 -3.04 10.66 4.77
CA ILE A 3 -2.60 10.94 3.40
C ILE A 3 -1.08 11.12 3.41
N ARG A 4 -0.36 10.03 3.16
CA ARG A 4 1.11 10.02 2.99
C ARG A 4 1.54 10.46 1.59
N THR A 5 0.69 11.19 0.89
CA THR A 5 0.98 11.70 -0.45
C THR A 5 1.84 12.95 -0.31
N LYS A 6 3.09 12.86 -0.76
CA LYS A 6 3.90 14.04 -1.05
C LYS A 6 3.25 14.74 -2.24
N VAL A 7 2.31 15.65 -1.99
CA VAL A 7 1.53 16.37 -3.01
C VAL A 7 2.45 17.03 -4.05
N ASN A 8 3.63 17.47 -3.61
CA ASN A 8 4.68 18.03 -4.46
C ASN A 8 5.32 17.06 -5.47
N LEU A 9 5.03 15.75 -5.40
CA LEU A 9 5.47 14.74 -6.37
C LEU A 9 4.38 14.36 -7.37
N VAL A 10 3.16 14.88 -7.20
CA VAL A 10 2.06 14.64 -8.13
C VAL A 10 2.23 15.61 -9.31
N PRO A 11 2.29 15.11 -10.56
CA PRO A 11 2.39 15.97 -11.74
C PRO A 11 1.25 16.99 -11.79
N GLU A 12 1.52 18.23 -12.21
CA GLU A 12 0.50 19.29 -12.30
C GLU A 12 -0.65 18.94 -13.24
N SER A 13 -0.42 18.04 -14.19
CA SER A 13 -1.46 17.53 -15.10
C SER A 13 -2.49 16.62 -14.43
N VAL A 14 -2.25 16.17 -13.19
CA VAL A 14 -3.18 15.32 -12.44
C VAL A 14 -4.15 16.20 -11.66
N THR A 15 -5.37 16.34 -12.20
CA THR A 15 -6.42 17.17 -11.60
C THR A 15 -7.26 16.42 -10.56
N GLU A 16 -7.23 15.09 -10.59
CA GLU A 16 -7.97 14.23 -9.67
C GLU A 16 -7.04 13.16 -9.07
N ILE A 17 -7.14 12.96 -7.76
CA ILE A 17 -6.38 11.94 -7.04
C ILE A 17 -7.33 10.87 -6.56
N ARG A 18 -7.16 9.64 -7.06
CA ARG A 18 -7.86 8.48 -6.52
C ARG A 18 -7.28 8.07 -5.18
N VAL A 19 -8.14 7.86 -4.20
CA VAL A 19 -7.79 7.37 -2.87
C VAL A 19 -8.38 5.97 -2.66
N VAL A 20 -7.54 5.05 -2.19
CA VAL A 20 -7.95 3.73 -1.71
C VAL A 20 -8.06 3.79 -0.19
N ASP A 21 -9.22 3.42 0.34
CA ASP A 21 -9.55 3.44 1.76
C ASP A 21 -9.80 2.01 2.26
N ILE A 22 -8.88 1.49 3.06
CA ILE A 22 -9.11 0.29 3.84
C ILE A 22 -9.75 0.74 5.15
N VAL A 23 -11.08 0.66 5.20
CA VAL A 23 -11.90 1.23 6.27
C VAL A 23 -11.40 0.78 7.65
N GLY A 24 -11.10 1.77 8.50
CA GLY A 24 -10.63 1.54 9.86
C GLY A 24 -9.14 1.18 9.99
N LEU A 25 -8.40 1.10 8.88
CA LEU A 25 -6.98 0.75 8.87
C LEU A 25 -6.08 1.80 8.21
N ASP A 26 -6.31 2.12 6.93
CA ASP A 26 -5.37 2.93 6.13
C ASP A 26 -6.05 3.65 4.96
N LYS A 27 -5.50 4.80 4.54
CA LYS A 27 -5.99 5.58 3.39
C LYS A 27 -4.82 6.10 2.56
N GLN A 28 -4.77 5.78 1.27
CA GLN A 28 -3.64 6.15 0.41
C GLN A 28 -4.08 6.65 -0.97
N ALA A 29 -3.33 7.59 -1.54
CA ALA A 29 -3.46 7.91 -2.96
C ALA A 29 -2.82 6.80 -3.79
N ASP A 30 -3.61 6.12 -4.62
CA ASP A 30 -3.14 4.99 -5.44
C ASP A 30 -3.97 4.86 -6.74
N GLY A 31 -3.27 4.66 -7.86
CA GLY A 31 -3.85 4.43 -9.18
C GLY A 31 -3.96 2.95 -9.58
N GLY A 32 -3.45 2.03 -8.77
CA GLY A 32 -3.44 0.58 -9.05
C GLY A 32 -4.83 -0.07 -9.10
N THR A 33 -4.94 -1.26 -9.69
CA THR A 33 -6.17 -2.06 -9.62
C THR A 33 -6.19 -2.82 -8.29
N HIS A 34 -7.29 -2.71 -7.56
CA HIS A 34 -7.45 -3.30 -6.23
C HIS A 34 -8.64 -4.25 -6.20
N VAL A 35 -8.57 -5.25 -5.33
CA VAL A 35 -9.71 -6.09 -4.95
C VAL A 35 -10.72 -5.29 -4.12
N SER A 36 -11.97 -5.75 -4.05
CA SER A 36 -13.05 -5.05 -3.34
C SER A 36 -13.01 -5.19 -1.82
N SER A 37 -12.30 -6.20 -1.29
CA SER A 37 -12.15 -6.41 0.15
C SER A 37 -10.83 -7.13 0.49
N THR A 38 -10.32 -6.91 1.71
CA THR A 38 -9.05 -7.52 2.16
C THR A 38 -9.08 -9.05 2.16
N GLY A 39 -10.26 -9.66 2.36
CA GLY A 39 -10.42 -11.11 2.31
C GLY A 39 -10.15 -11.73 0.93
N GLN A 40 -10.28 -10.95 -0.15
CA GLN A 40 -10.00 -11.43 -1.52
C GLN A 40 -8.50 -11.51 -1.84
N VAL A 41 -7.63 -10.97 -0.99
CA VAL A 41 -6.17 -11.07 -1.18
C VAL A 41 -5.68 -12.50 -0.95
N GLY A 42 -6.32 -13.27 -0.06
CA GLY A 42 -5.85 -14.58 0.37
C GLY A 42 -4.97 -14.53 1.62
N ARG A 43 -4.34 -15.65 1.98
CA ARG A 43 -3.44 -15.71 3.15
C ARG A 43 -2.08 -15.11 2.82
N MET A 44 -1.51 -14.38 3.79
CA MET A 44 -0.18 -13.79 3.70
C MET A 44 0.79 -14.47 4.65
N GLU A 45 2.00 -14.73 4.18
CA GLU A 45 3.10 -15.28 4.98
C GLU A 45 4.36 -14.42 4.84
N VAL A 46 4.94 -13.98 5.95
CA VAL A 46 6.24 -13.28 5.94
C VAL A 46 7.36 -14.31 5.80
N THR A 47 8.03 -14.31 4.65
CA THR A 47 9.09 -15.29 4.34
C THR A 47 10.49 -14.81 4.68
N LYS A 48 10.70 -13.48 4.74
CA LYS A 48 11.99 -12.91 5.10
C LYS A 48 11.86 -11.52 5.68
N THR A 49 12.71 -11.18 6.65
CA THR A 49 12.95 -9.80 7.05
C THR A 49 14.44 -9.49 7.00
N GLU A 50 14.79 -8.33 6.44
CA GLU A 50 16.17 -7.91 6.23
C GLU A 50 16.32 -6.45 6.65
N SER A 51 17.36 -6.13 7.43
CA SER A 51 17.74 -4.74 7.68
C SER A 51 18.36 -4.13 6.42
N LYS A 52 17.97 -2.90 6.07
CA LYS A 52 18.55 -2.13 4.96
C LYS A 52 19.26 -0.86 5.47
N GLY A 53 19.65 -0.85 6.74
CA GLY A 53 20.27 0.29 7.41
C GLY A 53 19.36 0.89 8.49
N LYS A 54 19.81 1.97 9.12
CA LYS A 54 19.12 2.61 10.24
C LYS A 54 17.72 3.07 9.81
N GLY A 55 16.68 2.52 10.42
CA GLY A 55 15.28 2.89 10.17
C GLY A 55 14.60 2.21 8.97
N PHE A 56 15.31 1.35 8.23
CA PHE A 56 14.75 0.66 7.06
C PHE A 56 14.79 -0.85 7.22
N LYS A 57 13.60 -1.47 7.19
CA LYS A 57 13.43 -2.92 7.14
C LYS A 57 12.75 -3.30 5.82
N ARG A 58 13.32 -4.26 5.10
CA ARG A 58 12.67 -4.89 3.94
C ARG A 58 11.99 -6.18 4.41
N ILE A 59 10.70 -6.30 4.12
CA ILE A 59 9.90 -7.49 4.40
C ILE A 59 9.62 -8.14 3.05
N ARG A 60 9.86 -9.44 2.94
CA ARG A 60 9.39 -10.27 1.84
C ARG A 60 8.25 -11.14 2.37
N PHE A 61 7.18 -11.22 1.58
CA PHE A 61 6.02 -12.01 1.91
C PHE A 61 5.51 -12.72 0.67
N LEU A 62 4.78 -13.80 0.89
CA LEU A 62 4.02 -14.52 -0.12
C LEU A 62 2.53 -14.31 0.13
N VAL A 63 1.77 -14.37 -0.96
CA VAL A 63 0.31 -14.44 -0.94
C VAL A 63 -0.06 -15.80 -1.52
N THR A 64 -0.86 -16.58 -0.79
CA THR A 64 -1.41 -17.84 -1.29
C THR A 64 -2.85 -17.63 -1.69
N ASP A 65 -3.35 -18.49 -2.59
CA ASP A 65 -4.71 -18.37 -3.12
C ASP A 65 -5.78 -18.28 -2.00
N PRO A 66 -6.90 -17.55 -2.26
CA PRO A 66 -8.00 -17.41 -1.32
C PRO A 66 -8.63 -18.72 -0.84
#